data_AF-A0A226EZ79-F1
#
_entry.id   AF-A0A226EZ79-F1
#
_cell.length_a   1.000
_cell.length_b   1.000
_cell.length_c   1.000
_cell.angle_alpha   90.00
_cell.angle_beta   90.00
_cell.angle_gamma   90.00
#
_symmetry.space_group_name_H-M   'P 1'
#
loop_
_entity.id
_entity.type
_entity.pdbx_description
1 polymer ?
#
loop_
_entity_poly.entity_id
_entity_poly.type
_entity_poly.pdbx_seq_one_letter_code
_entity_poly.pdbx_strand_id
1 'polypeptide(L)'
;MTSLSKTGSILCLATFVIVFALTIEKSSGVEDVEKLQLYDCKKVMGRIAKKTIKLFGQCTKEVKANSTKEEFEKKMSCIIKCALDKMHLLTDEGIVTKETVQGFMDEMIPEDAHEIGHVLVEDCLSDHGSKLDKDQPYCESYGEFTQCMQNTIGDFAEKANCNIGALG
;
A
#
# COMPACT_ATOMS: atom_id res chain seq x y z
N MET A 1 -35.93 -20.78 -52.60
CA MET A 1 -36.04 -19.95 -51.38
C MET A 1 -34.71 -20.10 -50.63
N THR A 2 -33.68 -19.32 -51.00
CA THR A 2 -33.20 -18.11 -50.29
C THR A 2 -32.88 -18.41 -48.83
N SER A 3 -31.60 -18.69 -48.53
CA SER A 3 -30.63 -17.70 -48.03
C SER A 3 -30.84 -17.37 -46.55
N LEU A 4 -29.94 -17.85 -45.69
CA LEU A 4 -29.40 -16.98 -44.66
C LEU A 4 -27.92 -17.32 -44.44
N SER A 5 -27.11 -16.35 -44.83
CA SER A 5 -25.67 -16.37 -44.88
C SER A 5 -25.06 -16.31 -43.48
N LYS A 6 -23.98 -17.08 -43.33
CA LYS A 6 -22.88 -16.81 -42.40
C LYS A 6 -22.45 -15.35 -42.55
N THR A 7 -22.59 -14.53 -41.52
CA THR A 7 -21.78 -13.32 -41.20
C THR A 7 -22.48 -12.59 -40.05
N GLY A 8 -22.03 -12.78 -38.81
CA GLY A 8 -22.65 -12.05 -37.69
C GLY A 8 -22.12 -12.42 -36.31
N SER A 9 -20.81 -12.53 -36.12
CA SER A 9 -20.26 -12.65 -34.75
C SER A 9 -18.82 -12.13 -34.56
N ILE A 10 -18.17 -11.58 -35.60
CA ILE A 10 -16.77 -11.11 -35.45
C ILE A 10 -16.69 -9.58 -35.24
N LEU A 11 -17.78 -8.84 -35.47
CA LEU A 11 -17.76 -7.37 -35.35
C LEU A 11 -18.01 -6.83 -33.92
N CYS A 12 -18.44 -7.65 -32.96
CA CYS A 12 -18.70 -7.18 -31.58
C CYS A 12 -17.48 -7.21 -30.65
N LEU A 13 -16.42 -7.95 -30.99
CA LEU A 13 -15.22 -8.03 -30.13
C LEU A 13 -14.21 -6.91 -30.39
N ALA A 14 -14.21 -6.33 -31.59
CA ALA A 14 -13.30 -5.23 -31.93
C ALA A 14 -13.71 -3.88 -31.32
N THR A 15 -15.00 -3.67 -31.06
CA THR A 15 -15.50 -2.43 -30.43
C THR A 15 -15.38 -2.45 -28.91
N PHE A 16 -15.39 -3.62 -28.26
CA PHE A 16 -15.23 -3.71 -26.80
C PHE A 16 -13.79 -3.36 -26.34
N VAL A 17 -12.79 -3.68 -27.16
CA VAL A 17 -11.38 -3.35 -26.88
C VAL A 17 -11.11 -1.83 -27.04
N ILE A 18 -11.83 -1.16 -27.95
CA ILE A 18 -11.67 0.29 -28.17
C ILE A 18 -12.34 1.10 -27.04
N VAL A 19 -13.44 0.60 -26.46
CA VAL A 19 -14.07 1.27 -25.31
C VAL A 19 -13.19 1.14 -24.05
N PHE A 20 -12.58 -0.02 -23.79
CA PHE A 20 -11.65 -0.18 -22.67
C PHE A 20 -10.34 0.62 -22.83
N ALA A 21 -9.90 0.89 -24.07
CA ALA A 21 -8.74 1.74 -24.34
C ALA A 21 -9.04 3.25 -24.27
N LEU A 22 -10.32 3.66 -24.36
CA LEU A 22 -10.72 5.08 -24.37
C LEU A 22 -11.43 5.54 -23.09
N THR A 23 -11.85 4.64 -22.21
CA THR A 23 -12.19 4.98 -20.81
C THR A 23 -11.00 4.81 -19.88
N ILE A 24 -9.80 5.25 -20.33
CA ILE A 24 -8.92 5.98 -19.42
C ILE A 24 -9.63 7.31 -19.19
N GLU A 25 -10.67 7.28 -18.35
CA GLU A 25 -11.09 8.49 -17.66
C GLU A 25 -9.85 8.99 -16.95
N LYS A 26 -9.37 10.08 -17.52
CA LYS A 26 -8.38 10.99 -17.00
C LYS A 26 -8.86 11.41 -15.61
N SER A 27 -8.64 10.57 -14.61
CA SER A 27 -8.67 11.03 -13.23
C SER A 27 -7.56 12.08 -13.14
N SER A 28 -8.00 13.27 -12.75
CA SER A 28 -7.21 14.47 -12.54
C SER A 28 -6.10 14.23 -11.52
N GLY A 29 -4.97 13.65 -11.97
CA GLY A 29 -3.75 13.47 -11.17
C GLY A 29 -2.48 13.85 -11.93
N VAL A 30 -2.60 14.54 -13.07
CA VAL A 30 -1.45 14.85 -13.95
C VAL A 30 -0.61 16.03 -13.42
N GLU A 31 -1.12 16.84 -12.50
CA GLU A 31 -0.31 17.91 -11.87
C GLU A 31 0.59 17.42 -10.73
N ASP A 32 0.24 16.31 -10.06
CA ASP A 32 1.05 15.79 -8.94
C ASP A 32 2.25 14.95 -9.39
N VAL A 33 2.16 14.32 -10.56
CA VAL A 33 3.25 13.50 -11.13
C VAL A 33 4.45 14.37 -11.52
N GLU A 34 4.23 15.63 -11.91
CA GLU A 34 5.32 16.56 -12.28
C GLU A 34 6.05 17.12 -11.05
N LYS A 35 5.31 17.42 -9.95
CA LYS A 35 5.91 17.77 -8.65
C LYS A 35 6.76 16.63 -8.07
N LEU A 36 6.42 15.39 -8.40
CA LEU A 36 7.13 14.21 -7.92
C LEU A 36 8.55 14.03 -8.50
N GLN A 37 8.81 14.57 -9.68
CA GLN A 37 10.14 14.51 -10.30
C GLN A 37 11.17 15.42 -9.60
N LEU A 38 10.71 16.37 -8.77
CA LEU A 38 11.57 17.25 -7.96
C LEU A 38 12.06 16.61 -6.66
N TYR A 39 11.48 15.49 -6.25
CA TYR A 39 11.85 14.79 -5.01
C TYR A 39 12.72 13.58 -5.29
N ASP A 40 13.75 13.40 -4.45
CA ASP A 40 14.54 12.17 -4.43
C ASP A 40 13.71 11.06 -3.78
N CYS A 41 12.69 10.58 -4.51
CA CYS A 41 11.77 9.51 -4.12
C CYS A 41 12.55 8.29 -3.62
N LYS A 42 13.69 7.99 -4.26
CA LYS A 42 14.62 6.94 -3.84
C LYS A 42 15.16 7.15 -2.42
N LYS A 43 15.52 8.38 -2.06
CA LYS A 43 16.01 8.72 -0.72
C LYS A 43 14.91 8.62 0.34
N VAL A 44 13.70 9.11 0.07
CA VAL A 44 12.56 9.01 1.00
C VAL A 44 12.17 7.55 1.20
N MET A 45 11.92 6.82 0.11
CA MET A 45 11.59 5.39 0.15
C MET A 45 12.71 4.57 0.78
N GLY A 46 13.97 4.92 0.53
CA GLY A 46 15.13 4.30 1.18
C GLY A 46 15.17 4.50 2.70
N ARG A 47 14.82 5.69 3.19
CA ARG A 47 14.71 5.95 4.64
C ARG A 47 13.58 5.13 5.26
N ILE A 48 12.42 5.14 4.64
CA ILE A 48 11.25 4.36 5.09
C ILE A 48 11.60 2.88 5.12
N ALA A 49 12.08 2.31 4.01
CA ALA A 49 12.47 0.91 3.91
C ALA A 49 13.51 0.51 4.95
N LYS A 50 14.54 1.34 5.18
CA LYS A 50 15.57 1.08 6.20
C LYS A 50 14.99 1.05 7.61
N LYS A 51 14.10 2.00 7.96
CA LYS A 51 13.40 2.02 9.26
C LYS A 51 12.51 0.78 9.39
N THR A 52 11.74 0.46 8.36
CA THR A 52 10.86 -0.72 8.29
C THR A 52 11.62 -2.02 8.49
N ILE A 53 12.70 -2.27 7.74
CA ILE A 53 13.51 -3.50 7.87
C ILE A 53 14.07 -3.64 9.28
N LYS A 54 14.57 -2.53 9.87
CA LYS A 54 15.10 -2.54 11.24
C LYS A 54 14.01 -2.94 12.25
N LEU A 55 12.84 -2.31 12.17
CA LEU A 55 11.72 -2.57 13.09
C LEU A 55 11.15 -3.97 12.90
N PHE A 56 10.99 -4.44 11.66
CA PHE A 56 10.61 -5.81 11.35
C PHE A 56 11.58 -6.81 11.98
N GLY A 57 12.90 -6.58 11.86
CA GLY A 57 13.90 -7.45 12.48
C GLY A 57 13.82 -7.50 14.01
N GLN A 58 13.48 -6.38 14.66
CA GLN A 58 13.26 -6.32 16.10
C GLN A 58 11.97 -7.05 16.49
N CYS A 59 10.86 -6.74 15.84
CA CYS A 59 9.56 -7.35 16.07
C CYS A 59 9.56 -8.86 15.80
N THR A 60 10.29 -9.31 14.77
CA THR A 60 10.46 -10.74 14.49
C THR A 60 11.11 -11.45 15.67
N LYS A 61 12.14 -10.84 16.27
CA LYS A 61 12.81 -11.41 17.46
C LYS A 61 11.88 -11.41 18.67
N GLU A 62 11.14 -10.33 18.90
CA GLU A 62 10.19 -10.19 20.01
C GLU A 62 9.06 -11.22 19.92
N VAL A 63 8.42 -11.35 18.75
CA VAL A 63 7.34 -12.33 18.52
C VAL A 63 7.87 -13.76 18.65
N LYS A 64 9.05 -14.05 18.09
CA LYS A 64 9.70 -15.36 18.19
C LYS A 64 10.06 -15.74 19.64
N ALA A 65 10.53 -14.79 20.44
CA ALA A 65 10.89 -15.03 21.83
C ALA A 65 9.67 -15.40 22.70
N ASN A 66 8.48 -14.93 22.31
CA ASN A 66 7.22 -15.12 23.03
C ASN A 66 6.29 -16.16 22.38
N SER A 67 6.81 -17.00 21.49
CA SER A 67 6.00 -18.00 20.76
C SER A 67 6.74 -19.32 20.64
N THR A 68 5.98 -20.42 20.62
CA THR A 68 6.51 -21.70 20.14
C THR A 68 6.78 -21.63 18.63
N LYS A 69 7.53 -22.62 18.10
CA LYS A 69 7.82 -22.69 16.65
C LYS A 69 6.53 -22.73 15.82
N GLU A 70 5.54 -23.53 16.24
CA GLU A 70 4.27 -23.68 15.52
C GLU A 70 3.42 -22.40 15.57
N GLU A 71 3.40 -21.72 16.72
CA GLU A 71 2.67 -20.45 16.85
C GLU A 71 3.34 -19.32 16.06
N PHE A 72 4.67 -19.31 16.01
CA PHE A 72 5.43 -18.26 15.32
C PHE A 72 5.06 -18.18 13.83
N GLU A 73 4.89 -19.32 13.17
CA GLU A 73 4.49 -19.40 11.76
C GLU A 73 3.11 -18.76 11.50
N LYS A 74 2.22 -18.80 12.49
CA LYS A 74 0.87 -18.20 12.43
C LYS A 74 0.86 -16.71 12.80
N LYS A 75 1.91 -16.21 13.46
CA LYS A 75 2.00 -14.83 14.00
C LYS A 75 2.75 -13.85 13.09
N MET A 76 2.87 -14.14 11.80
CA MET A 76 3.52 -13.23 10.86
C MET A 76 2.87 -11.83 10.85
N SER A 77 1.54 -11.74 10.88
CA SER A 77 0.84 -10.45 10.95
C SER A 77 1.03 -9.73 12.29
N CYS A 78 1.39 -10.46 13.37
CA CYS A 78 1.74 -9.82 14.63
C CYS A 78 3.11 -9.14 14.60
N ILE A 79 4.03 -9.59 13.73
CA ILE A 79 5.29 -8.88 13.46
C ILE A 79 4.97 -7.52 12.82
N ILE A 80 4.00 -7.50 11.90
CA ILE A 80 3.52 -6.28 11.22
C ILE A 80 2.89 -5.33 12.24
N LYS A 81 1.94 -5.81 13.07
CA LYS A 81 1.35 -5.02 14.16
C LYS A 81 2.41 -4.37 15.04
N CYS A 82 3.40 -5.14 15.48
CA CYS A 82 4.52 -4.63 16.29
C CYS A 82 5.32 -3.55 15.55
N ALA A 83 5.56 -3.71 14.24
CA ALA A 83 6.29 -2.72 13.47
C ALA A 83 5.50 -1.42 13.33
N LEU A 84 4.19 -1.50 13.08
CA LEU A 84 3.29 -0.33 13.01
C LEU A 84 3.24 0.43 14.35
N ASP A 85 3.17 -0.31 15.47
CA ASP A 85 3.22 0.26 16.81
C ASP A 85 4.53 1.04 17.06
N LYS A 86 5.68 0.42 16.77
CA LYS A 86 7.00 1.08 16.92
C LYS A 86 7.25 2.20 15.90
N MET A 87 6.44 2.30 14.85
CA MET A 87 6.43 3.43 13.91
C MET A 87 5.50 4.56 14.36
N HIS A 88 4.79 4.40 15.48
CA HIS A 88 3.76 5.33 15.95
C HIS A 88 2.61 5.50 14.95
N LEU A 89 2.33 4.45 14.16
CA LEU A 89 1.20 4.41 13.24
C LEU A 89 -0.09 3.92 13.91
N LEU A 90 0.01 3.34 15.11
CA LEU A 90 -1.14 2.87 15.88
C LEU A 90 -1.44 3.83 17.04
N THR A 91 -2.73 4.01 17.29
CA THR A 91 -3.27 4.60 18.52
C THR A 91 -3.21 3.60 19.68
N ASP A 92 -3.55 4.03 20.91
CA ASP A 92 -3.65 3.15 22.08
C ASP A 92 -4.72 2.05 21.90
N GLU A 93 -5.74 2.31 21.09
CA GLU A 93 -6.76 1.37 20.66
C GLU A 93 -6.24 0.35 19.63
N GLY A 94 -5.03 0.57 19.10
CA GLY A 94 -4.40 -0.31 18.12
C GLY A 94 -4.91 -0.11 16.70
N ILE A 95 -5.57 1.01 16.41
CA ILE A 95 -6.05 1.39 15.07
C ILE A 95 -5.16 2.45 14.45
N VAL A 96 -5.16 2.53 13.12
CA VAL A 96 -4.50 3.60 12.35
C VAL A 96 -5.53 4.70 12.12
N THR A 97 -5.14 5.96 12.28
CA THR A 97 -5.99 7.13 12.04
C THR A 97 -5.30 8.11 11.09
N LYS A 98 -6.04 9.11 10.61
CA LYS A 98 -5.44 10.21 9.82
C LYS A 98 -4.32 10.91 10.61
N GLU A 99 -4.49 11.04 11.92
CA GLU A 99 -3.52 11.69 12.81
C GLU A 99 -2.24 10.88 12.97
N THR A 100 -2.33 9.55 13.19
CA THR A 100 -1.12 8.72 13.31
C THR A 100 -0.36 8.64 11.98
N VAL A 101 -1.08 8.62 10.85
CA VAL A 101 -0.49 8.73 9.51
C VAL A 101 0.21 10.07 9.33
N GLN A 102 -0.44 11.19 9.68
CA GLN A 102 0.19 12.51 9.59
C GLN A 102 1.48 12.57 10.41
N GLY A 103 1.48 12.09 11.65
CA GLY A 103 2.68 12.08 12.48
C GLY A 103 3.85 11.29 11.86
N PHE A 104 3.55 10.15 11.22
CA PHE A 104 4.56 9.40 10.48
C PHE A 104 5.07 10.17 9.26
N MET A 105 4.17 10.84 8.53
CA MET A 105 4.50 11.66 7.37
C MET A 105 5.42 12.81 7.74
N ASP A 106 5.11 13.52 8.83
CA ASP A 106 5.92 14.62 9.37
C ASP A 106 7.34 14.17 9.74
N GLU A 107 7.50 12.94 10.24
CA GLU A 107 8.81 12.40 10.62
C GLU A 107 9.63 11.93 9.40
N MET A 108 8.98 11.31 8.42
CA MET A 108 9.67 10.52 7.39
C MET A 108 9.70 11.18 6.02
N ILE A 109 8.73 12.04 5.72
CA ILE A 109 8.51 12.61 4.40
C ILE A 109 8.65 14.14 4.49
N PRO A 110 9.40 14.77 3.58
CA PRO A 110 9.41 16.23 3.46
C PRO A 110 7.99 16.80 3.32
N GLU A 111 7.71 17.94 3.97
CA GLU A 111 6.38 18.58 4.04
C GLU A 111 5.74 18.78 2.66
N ASP A 112 6.57 19.11 1.68
CA ASP A 112 6.19 19.35 0.30
C ASP A 112 5.87 18.06 -0.50
N ALA A 113 6.08 16.89 0.09
CA ALA A 113 5.66 15.58 -0.41
C ALA A 113 4.58 14.92 0.48
N HIS A 114 3.97 15.66 1.42
CA HIS A 114 2.93 15.12 2.31
C HIS A 114 1.64 14.73 1.58
N GLU A 115 1.20 15.52 0.59
CA GLU A 115 0.01 15.20 -0.21
C GLU A 115 0.10 13.81 -0.84
N ILE A 116 1.28 13.43 -1.30
CA ILE A 116 1.53 12.11 -1.91
C ILE A 116 1.30 11.01 -0.89
N GLY A 117 1.89 11.14 0.31
CA GLY A 117 1.70 10.09 1.31
C GLY A 117 0.27 10.03 1.80
N HIS A 118 -0.48 11.13 1.88
CA HIS A 118 -1.92 11.07 2.18
C HIS A 118 -2.68 10.25 1.15
N VAL A 119 -2.45 10.48 -0.15
CA VAL A 119 -3.07 9.69 -1.22
C VAL A 119 -2.71 8.21 -1.11
N LEU A 120 -1.48 7.88 -0.70
CA LEU A 120 -1.01 6.50 -0.59
C LEU A 120 -1.64 5.70 0.56
N VAL A 121 -2.15 6.37 1.60
CA VAL A 121 -2.74 5.70 2.77
C VAL A 121 -4.22 5.97 2.94
N GLU A 122 -4.83 6.95 2.26
CA GLU A 122 -6.22 7.32 2.49
C GLU A 122 -7.21 6.18 2.16
N ASP A 123 -7.05 5.51 1.02
CA ASP A 123 -7.93 4.41 0.61
C ASP A 123 -7.83 3.24 1.61
N CYS A 124 -6.60 2.84 1.96
CA CYS A 124 -6.38 1.76 2.93
C CYS A 124 -6.85 2.14 4.33
N LEU A 125 -6.73 3.40 4.72
CA LEU A 125 -7.23 3.90 5.99
C LEU A 125 -8.76 3.86 6.06
N SER A 126 -9.42 4.32 4.99
CA SER A 126 -10.88 4.28 4.87
C SER A 126 -11.41 2.85 4.95
N ASP A 127 -10.78 1.94 4.23
CA ASP A 127 -11.31 0.58 4.06
C ASP A 127 -10.90 -0.36 5.18
N HIS A 128 -9.74 -0.15 5.82
CA HIS A 128 -9.17 -1.10 6.77
C HIS A 128 -8.78 -0.47 8.12
N GLY A 129 -8.50 0.84 8.20
CA GLY A 129 -7.95 1.48 9.39
C GLY A 129 -8.79 1.29 10.66
N SER A 130 -10.11 1.44 10.55
CA SER A 130 -11.07 1.24 11.65
C SER A 130 -11.42 -0.22 11.93
N LYS A 131 -11.01 -1.14 11.04
CA LYS A 131 -11.24 -2.59 11.17
C LYS A 131 -10.08 -3.33 11.84
N LEU A 132 -9.02 -2.60 12.19
CA LEU A 132 -7.88 -3.14 12.92
C LEU A 132 -8.32 -3.54 14.32
N ASP A 133 -7.95 -4.74 14.72
CA ASP A 133 -8.32 -5.32 16.01
C ASP A 133 -7.06 -5.83 16.73
N LYS A 134 -6.68 -5.10 17.79
CA LYS A 134 -5.49 -5.44 18.58
C LYS A 134 -5.64 -6.71 19.40
N ASP A 135 -6.85 -7.20 19.61
CA ASP A 135 -7.14 -8.36 20.45
C ASP A 135 -7.17 -9.67 19.63
N GLN A 136 -7.00 -9.60 18.30
CA GLN A 136 -6.86 -10.77 17.45
C GLN A 136 -5.65 -11.62 17.84
N PRO A 137 -5.81 -12.95 18.02
CA PRO A 137 -4.73 -13.84 18.47
C PRO A 137 -3.58 -13.95 17.45
N TYR A 138 -3.87 -13.75 16.17
CA TYR A 138 -2.89 -13.81 15.07
C TYR A 138 -2.74 -12.48 14.31
N CYS A 139 -3.39 -11.42 14.79
CA CYS A 139 -3.27 -10.07 14.25
C CYS A 139 -3.60 -9.96 12.75
N GLU A 140 -4.57 -10.73 12.23
CA GLU A 140 -4.81 -10.86 10.79
C GLU A 140 -5.15 -9.53 10.11
N SER A 141 -5.95 -8.68 10.76
CA SER A 141 -6.38 -7.37 10.25
C SER A 141 -5.21 -6.44 9.89
N TYR A 142 -4.10 -6.52 10.63
CA TYR A 142 -2.89 -5.73 10.35
C TYR A 142 -2.16 -6.20 9.09
N GLY A 143 -2.24 -7.50 8.78
CA GLY A 143 -1.72 -8.08 7.55
C GLY A 143 -2.49 -7.58 6.33
N GLU A 144 -3.83 -7.59 6.41
CA GLU A 144 -4.71 -7.07 5.35
C GLU A 144 -4.48 -5.58 5.10
N PHE A 145 -4.43 -4.77 6.16
CA PHE A 145 -4.15 -3.35 6.06
C PHE A 145 -2.79 -3.07 5.38
N THR A 146 -1.74 -3.80 5.79
CA THR A 146 -0.41 -3.61 5.22
C THR A 146 -0.33 -4.11 3.78
N GLN A 147 -1.08 -5.15 3.43
CA GLN A 147 -1.18 -5.63 2.05
C GLN A 147 -1.84 -4.57 1.16
N CYS A 148 -2.90 -3.92 1.64
CA CYS A 148 -3.48 -2.76 0.94
C CYS A 148 -2.42 -1.69 0.69
N MET A 149 -1.69 -1.26 1.74
CA MET A 149 -0.64 -0.24 1.60
C MET A 149 0.45 -0.63 0.61
N GLN A 150 0.91 -1.89 0.64
CA GLN A 150 1.93 -2.38 -0.27
C GLN A 150 1.48 -2.33 -1.73
N ASN A 151 0.23 -2.70 -2.01
CA ASN A 151 -0.35 -2.62 -3.35
C ASN A 151 -0.43 -1.17 -3.81
N THR A 152 -0.96 -0.26 -2.98
CA THR A 152 -1.07 1.17 -3.31
C THR A 152 0.30 1.80 -3.58
N ILE A 153 1.30 1.49 -2.75
CA ILE A 153 2.68 1.96 -2.94
C ILE A 153 3.31 1.37 -4.21
N GLY A 154 3.04 0.09 -4.51
CA GLY A 154 3.52 -0.58 -5.72
C GLY A 154 2.99 0.10 -6.99
N ASP A 155 1.67 0.28 -7.05
CA ASP A 155 0.97 0.95 -8.16
C ASP A 155 1.46 2.38 -8.36
N PHE A 156 1.72 3.09 -7.25
CA PHE A 156 2.26 4.42 -7.29
C PHE A 156 3.71 4.45 -7.79
N ALA A 157 4.57 3.56 -7.28
CA ALA A 157 5.99 3.52 -7.65
C ALA A 157 6.17 3.25 -9.15
N GLU A 158 5.32 2.40 -9.73
CA GLU A 158 5.27 2.15 -11.17
C GLU A 158 4.89 3.41 -11.96
N LYS A 159 3.83 4.12 -11.54
CA LYS A 159 3.35 5.34 -12.20
C LYS A 159 4.32 6.53 -12.05
N ALA A 160 5.00 6.63 -10.92
CA ALA A 160 5.92 7.73 -10.61
C ALA A 160 7.35 7.53 -11.17
N ASN A 161 7.64 6.42 -11.85
CA ASN A 161 9.01 6.02 -12.21
C ASN A 161 9.97 6.00 -10.99
N CYS A 162 9.45 5.77 -9.79
CA CYS A 162 10.25 5.59 -8.59
C CYS A 162 10.88 4.19 -8.63
N ASN A 163 11.95 4.03 -9.42
CA ASN A 163 12.76 2.81 -9.40
C ASN A 163 13.50 2.73 -8.07
N ILE A 164 12.88 2.05 -7.09
CA ILE A 164 13.57 1.55 -5.90
C ILE A 164 14.48 0.42 -6.40
N GLY A 165 15.61 0.78 -7.02
CA GLY A 165 16.63 -0.20 -7.41
C GLY A 165 16.90 -1.11 -6.21
N ALA A 166 16.95 -2.42 -6.48
CA ALA A 166 17.04 -3.48 -5.48
C ALA A 166 17.81 -3.02 -4.25
N LEU A 167 17.13 -3.02 -3.10
CA LEU A 167 17.71 -2.73 -1.78
C LEU A 167 19.00 -3.56 -1.62
N GLY A 168 20.13 -2.92 -1.89
CA GLY A 168 21.48 -3.48 -1.84
C GLY A 168 22.34 -2.65 -0.91
#